data_AF-A0A523GID3-F1
#
_entry.id   AF-A0A523GID3-F1
#
_cell.length_a   1.000
_cell.length_b   1.000
_cell.length_c   1.000
_cell.angle_alpha   90.00
_cell.angle_beta   90.00
_cell.angle_gamma   90.00
#
_symmetry.space_group_name_H-M   'P 1'
#
loop_
_entity.id
_entity.type
_entity.pdbx_description
1 polymer ?
#
loop_
_entity_poly.entity_id
_entity_poly.type
_entity_poly.pdbx_seq_one_letter_code
_entity_poly.pdbx_strand_id
1 'polypeptide(L)'
;MKREAFWKTGGLDEDFFSHQEEIDLCWRMQANGGTIKYIGTAVVYHVGGATLASSDPKKTFYNFRNTLLILVKNVKSRGIWWVIILRLILDGIAGFQFLLQGKGNHFLAVIKAHFSFYGLLARFLRKRKTQATRLKYFKINSIVWKYFIVKKRNFNTL
;
A
#
# COMPACT_ATOMS: atom_id res chain seq x y z
N MET A 1 -12.27 9.33 14.28
CA MET A 1 -13.10 8.35 13.53
C MET A 1 -14.26 7.92 14.41
N LYS A 2 -15.49 7.85 13.90
CA LYS A 2 -16.64 7.34 14.67
C LYS A 2 -16.55 5.81 14.81
N ARG A 3 -16.88 5.27 15.98
CA ARG A 3 -16.80 3.83 16.28
C ARG A 3 -17.70 3.01 15.33
N GLU A 4 -18.91 3.47 15.05
CA GLU A 4 -19.80 2.73 14.13
C GLU A 4 -19.21 2.59 12.73
N ALA A 5 -18.52 3.62 12.22
CA ALA A 5 -17.93 3.58 10.88
C ALA A 5 -16.80 2.56 10.78
N PHE A 6 -16.01 2.38 11.85
CA PHE A 6 -14.95 1.38 11.92
C PHE A 6 -15.52 -0.05 11.85
N TRP A 7 -16.52 -0.35 12.68
CA TRP A 7 -17.11 -1.69 12.72
C TRP A 7 -17.96 -2.00 11.50
N LYS A 8 -18.69 -1.01 10.95
CA LYS A 8 -19.47 -1.17 9.71
C LYS A 8 -18.60 -1.52 8.50
N THR A 9 -17.33 -1.11 8.50
CA THR A 9 -16.39 -1.46 7.42
C THR A 9 -15.65 -2.77 7.65
N GLY A 10 -15.83 -3.42 8.80
CA GLY A 10 -15.17 -4.68 9.16
C GLY A 10 -13.79 -4.51 9.81
N GLY A 11 -13.50 -3.33 10.38
CA GLY A 11 -12.25 -3.10 11.11
C GLY A 11 -10.98 -3.15 10.26
N LEU A 12 -9.84 -3.43 10.89
CA LEU A 12 -8.57 -3.69 10.21
C LEU A 12 -8.53 -5.12 9.69
N ASP A 13 -7.96 -5.33 8.51
CA ASP A 13 -7.84 -6.66 7.92
C ASP A 13 -6.55 -7.34 8.41
N GLU A 14 -6.72 -8.31 9.29
CA GLU A 14 -5.63 -9.03 9.99
C GLU A 14 -4.65 -9.73 9.05
N ASP A 15 -5.04 -10.01 7.80
CA ASP A 15 -4.13 -10.61 6.81
C ASP A 15 -2.93 -9.73 6.47
N PHE A 16 -3.06 -8.41 6.65
CA PHE A 16 -1.95 -7.49 6.44
C PHE A 16 -0.93 -7.55 7.58
N PHE A 17 -1.35 -7.89 8.80
CA PHE A 17 -0.59 -7.80 10.06
C PHE A 17 -0.07 -6.39 10.41
N SER A 18 0.75 -5.78 9.54
CA SER A 18 1.22 -4.40 9.65
C SER A 18 1.49 -3.80 8.27
N HIS A 19 1.45 -2.47 8.17
CA HIS A 19 1.56 -1.69 6.93
C HIS A 19 0.41 -1.96 5.95
N GLN A 20 -0.28 -0.88 5.55
CA GLN A 20 -1.39 -0.86 4.59
C GLN A 20 -2.76 -1.25 5.16
N GLU A 21 -2.85 -1.74 6.40
CA GLU A 21 -4.13 -2.04 7.06
C GLU A 21 -5.00 -0.78 7.22
N GLU A 22 -4.35 0.34 7.53
CA GLU A 22 -4.97 1.65 7.70
C GLU A 22 -5.40 2.25 6.36
N ILE A 23 -4.57 2.06 5.31
CA ILE A 23 -4.87 2.51 3.95
C ILE A 23 -6.05 1.72 3.39
N ASP A 24 -6.07 0.40 3.60
CA ASP A 24 -7.18 -0.47 3.22
C ASP A 24 -8.48 -0.08 3.92
N LEU A 25 -8.43 0.21 5.23
CA LEU A 25 -9.58 0.72 5.97
C LEU A 25 -10.09 2.04 5.39
N CYS A 26 -9.20 3.01 5.13
CA CYS A 26 -9.58 4.29 4.53
C CYS A 26 -10.22 4.11 3.16
N TRP A 27 -9.75 3.15 2.37
CA TRP A 27 -10.32 2.84 1.07
C TRP A 27 -11.72 2.27 1.19
N ARG A 28 -11.92 1.29 2.09
CA ARG A 28 -13.24 0.72 2.38
C ARG A 28 -14.21 1.74 2.98
N MET A 29 -13.73 2.69 3.79
CA MET A 29 -14.57 3.78 4.29
C MET A 29 -15.04 4.70 3.16
N GLN A 30 -14.15 5.10 2.25
CA GLN A 30 -14.51 5.93 1.09
C GLN A 30 -15.43 5.19 0.12
N ALA A 31 -15.18 3.90 -0.09
CA ALA A 31 -16.04 3.02 -0.87
C ALA A 31 -17.48 2.97 -0.37
N ASN A 32 -17.68 3.14 0.94
CA ASN A 32 -18.98 3.20 1.61
C ASN A 32 -19.53 4.63 1.76
N GLY A 33 -19.06 5.58 0.95
CA GLY A 33 -19.54 6.98 0.96
C GLY A 33 -18.93 7.86 2.06
N GLY A 34 -17.96 7.34 2.82
CA GLY A 34 -17.23 8.11 3.82
C GLY A 34 -16.28 9.15 3.22
N THR A 35 -15.89 10.12 4.03
CA THR A 35 -14.85 11.11 3.68
C THR A 35 -13.66 10.97 4.60
N ILE A 36 -12.46 11.10 4.03
CA ILE A 36 -11.18 11.10 4.76
C ILE A 36 -10.59 12.50 4.61
N LYS A 37 -10.25 13.14 5.73
CA LYS A 37 -9.72 14.50 5.78
C LYS A 37 -8.48 14.56 6.65
N TYR A 38 -7.55 15.43 6.28
CA TYR A 38 -6.41 15.82 7.09
C TYR A 38 -6.74 17.12 7.83
N ILE A 39 -6.37 17.21 9.12
CA ILE A 39 -6.59 18.40 9.95
C ILE A 39 -5.22 18.94 10.36
N GLY A 40 -4.74 19.95 9.64
CA GLY A 40 -3.40 20.51 9.85
C GLY A 40 -3.22 21.31 11.14
N THR A 41 -4.32 21.68 11.81
CA THR A 41 -4.28 22.41 13.08
C THR A 41 -4.15 21.48 14.29
N ALA A 42 -4.36 20.17 14.14
CA ALA A 42 -4.18 19.19 15.19
C ALA A 42 -2.79 18.57 15.10
N VAL A 43 -1.97 18.75 16.14
CA VAL A 43 -0.59 18.26 16.18
C VAL A 43 -0.48 17.07 17.13
N VAL A 44 0.10 15.97 16.65
CA VAL A 44 0.41 14.76 17.42
C VAL A 44 1.83 14.33 17.12
N TYR A 45 2.64 14.10 18.15
CA TYR A 45 4.02 13.61 18.00
C TYR A 45 4.03 12.09 17.95
N HIS A 46 4.74 11.53 16.98
CA HIS A 46 4.84 10.09 16.76
C HIS A 46 6.29 9.67 16.57
N VAL A 47 6.71 8.64 17.30
CA VAL A 47 8.04 8.04 17.15
C VAL A 47 8.03 7.09 15.95
N GLY A 48 8.68 7.50 14.86
CA GLY A 48 8.76 6.70 13.65
C GLY A 48 9.52 5.38 13.87
N GLY A 49 8.94 4.25 13.44
CA GLY A 49 9.64 2.96 13.42
C GLY A 49 9.64 2.18 14.74
N ALA A 50 8.77 2.52 15.70
CA ALA A 50 8.69 1.83 16.99
C ALA A 50 8.34 0.32 16.87
N THR A 51 7.45 -0.07 15.94
CA THR A 51 7.05 -1.47 15.75
C THR A 51 8.03 -2.27 14.91
N LEU A 52 8.49 -1.69 13.79
CA LEU A 52 9.49 -2.28 12.91
C LEU A 52 10.44 -1.18 12.43
N ALA A 53 11.71 -1.31 12.82
CA ALA A 53 12.77 -0.40 12.39
C ALA A 53 12.92 -0.43 10.86
N SER A 54 13.43 0.66 10.28
CA SER A 54 13.71 0.72 8.83
C SER A 54 14.70 -0.34 8.36
N SER A 55 15.60 -0.78 9.25
CA SER A 55 16.57 -1.84 9.04
C SER A 55 15.99 -3.25 9.16
N ASP A 56 14.74 -3.42 9.62
CA ASP A 56 14.14 -4.75 9.78
C ASP A 56 13.63 -5.29 8.42
N PRO A 57 14.16 -6.43 7.92
CA PRO A 57 13.67 -7.04 6.69
C PRO A 57 12.18 -7.46 6.74
N LYS A 58 11.60 -7.68 7.93
CA LYS A 58 10.16 -7.93 8.07
C LYS A 58 9.34 -6.73 7.58
N LYS A 59 9.81 -5.51 7.83
CA LYS A 59 9.18 -4.30 7.30
C LYS A 59 9.17 -4.29 5.78
N THR A 60 10.30 -4.67 5.16
CA THR A 60 10.40 -4.83 3.71
C THR A 60 9.41 -5.88 3.22
N PHE A 61 9.39 -7.06 3.84
CA PHE A 61 8.46 -8.14 3.48
C PHE A 61 7.00 -7.67 3.47
N TYR A 62 6.52 -7.08 4.58
CA TYR A 62 5.13 -6.65 4.69
C TYR A 62 4.79 -5.51 3.73
N ASN A 63 5.69 -4.53 3.55
CA ASN A 63 5.43 -3.43 2.60
C ASN A 63 5.27 -3.95 1.17
N PHE A 64 6.21 -4.76 0.67
CA PHE A 64 6.14 -5.27 -0.70
C PHE A 64 4.93 -6.17 -0.92
N ARG A 65 4.65 -7.10 0.00
CA ARG A 65 3.49 -7.99 -0.08
C ARG A 65 2.17 -7.21 -0.02
N ASN A 66 2.02 -6.35 0.97
CA ASN A 66 0.74 -5.71 1.28
C ASN A 66 0.37 -4.65 0.23
N THR A 67 1.35 -3.94 -0.36
CA THR A 67 1.10 -3.03 -1.50
C THR A 67 0.50 -3.75 -2.71
N LEU A 68 0.89 -5.01 -2.98
CA LEU A 68 0.27 -5.79 -4.06
C LEU A 68 -1.14 -6.27 -3.67
N LEU A 69 -1.29 -6.78 -2.44
CA LEU A 69 -2.55 -7.29 -1.93
C LEU A 69 -3.66 -6.21 -1.88
N ILE A 70 -3.34 -5.00 -1.43
CA ILE A 70 -4.31 -3.90 -1.33
C ILE A 70 -4.84 -3.49 -2.72
N LEU A 71 -3.99 -3.49 -3.75
CA LEU A 71 -4.36 -3.20 -5.14
C LEU A 71 -5.31 -4.27 -5.69
N VAL A 72 -4.99 -5.55 -5.48
CA VAL A 72 -5.87 -6.68 -5.86
C VAL A 72 -7.22 -6.58 -5.15
N LYS A 73 -7.23 -6.28 -3.85
CA LYS A 73 -8.45 -6.24 -3.03
C LYS A 73 -9.40 -5.11 -3.43
N ASN A 74 -8.89 -3.90 -3.65
CA ASN A 74 -9.72 -2.70 -3.65
C ASN A 74 -9.97 -2.06 -5.04
N VAL A 75 -9.18 -2.36 -6.08
CA VAL A 75 -9.30 -1.69 -7.40
C VAL A 75 -10.13 -2.51 -8.38
N LYS A 76 -11.35 -2.10 -8.75
CA LYS A 76 -12.22 -2.89 -9.66
C LYS A 76 -11.74 -2.98 -11.13
N SER A 77 -10.90 -2.05 -11.58
CA SER A 77 -10.41 -2.01 -12.98
C SER A 77 -9.63 -3.27 -13.38
N ARG A 78 -9.78 -3.73 -14.64
CA ARG A 78 -8.96 -4.81 -15.22
C ARG A 78 -7.52 -4.37 -15.48
N GLY A 79 -7.29 -3.08 -15.72
CA GLY A 79 -5.94 -2.52 -15.88
C GLY A 79 -5.05 -2.65 -14.65
N ILE A 80 -5.62 -3.03 -13.50
CA ILE A 80 -4.85 -3.30 -12.28
C ILE A 80 -3.81 -4.41 -12.48
N TRP A 81 -4.08 -5.39 -13.35
CA TRP A 81 -3.13 -6.47 -13.62
C TRP A 81 -1.87 -5.95 -14.30
N TRP A 82 -2.01 -4.96 -15.19
CA TRP A 82 -0.84 -4.28 -15.75
C TRP A 82 -0.06 -3.50 -14.69
N VAL A 83 -0.76 -2.80 -13.80
CA VAL A 83 -0.13 -2.09 -12.68
C VAL A 83 0.62 -3.06 -11.75
N ILE A 84 0.05 -4.23 -11.48
CA ILE A 84 0.69 -5.29 -10.67
C ILE A 84 1.97 -5.79 -11.35
N ILE A 85 1.94 -6.07 -12.66
CA ILE A 85 3.13 -6.52 -13.40
C ILE A 85 4.23 -5.45 -13.36
N LEU A 86 3.89 -4.19 -13.66
CA LEU A 86 4.85 -3.09 -13.55
C LEU A 86 5.40 -2.96 -12.14
N ARG A 87 4.56 -3.16 -11.12
CA ARG A 87 4.98 -3.11 -9.72
C ARG A 87 5.95 -4.23 -9.38
N LEU A 88 5.69 -5.46 -9.81
CA LEU A 88 6.59 -6.60 -9.60
C LEU A 88 7.97 -6.36 -10.23
N ILE A 89 8.02 -5.73 -11.41
CA ILE A 89 9.29 -5.35 -12.05
C ILE A 89 10.03 -4.31 -11.20
N LEU A 90 9.35 -3.25 -10.77
CA LEU A 90 9.94 -2.22 -9.90
C LEU A 90 10.40 -2.78 -8.56
N ASP A 91 9.67 -3.74 -7.99
CA ASP A 91 10.05 -4.45 -6.78
C ASP A 91 11.32 -5.27 -7.01
N GLY A 92 11.47 -5.92 -8.18
CA GLY A 92 12.68 -6.62 -8.58
C GLY A 92 13.90 -5.70 -8.69
N ILE A 93 13.73 -4.51 -9.29
CA ILE A 93 14.77 -3.48 -9.37
C ILE A 93 15.18 -3.03 -7.96
N ALA A 94 14.22 -2.77 -7.07
CA ALA A 94 14.50 -2.41 -5.67
C ALA A 94 15.19 -3.54 -4.90
N GLY A 95 14.77 -4.80 -5.15
CA GLY A 95 15.43 -5.98 -4.61
C GLY A 95 16.90 -6.06 -5.01
N PHE A 96 17.19 -5.90 -6.30
CA PHE A 96 18.57 -5.90 -6.80
C PHE A 96 19.39 -4.73 -6.22
N GLN A 97 18.79 -3.56 -6.09
CA GLN A 97 19.43 -2.42 -5.41
C GLN A 97 19.80 -2.77 -3.95
N PHE A 98 18.95 -3.48 -3.20
CA PHE A 98 19.30 -3.94 -1.85
C PHE A 98 20.50 -4.89 -1.87
N LEU A 99 20.57 -5.78 -2.86
CA LEU A 99 21.71 -6.70 -3.00
C LEU A 99 23.02 -5.92 -3.23
N LEU A 100 23.02 -4.93 -4.13
CA LEU A 100 24.18 -4.07 -4.38
C LEU A 100 24.62 -3.24 -3.15
N GLN A 101 23.70 -2.97 -2.23
CA GLN A 101 23.98 -2.29 -0.96
C GLN A 101 24.48 -3.24 0.15
N GLY A 102 24.70 -4.51 -0.14
CA GLY A 102 25.04 -5.53 0.88
C GLY A 102 23.87 -5.92 1.78
N LYS A 103 22.63 -5.53 1.46
CA LYS A 103 21.42 -5.80 2.25
C LYS A 103 20.72 -7.09 1.80
N GLY A 104 21.45 -8.19 1.78
CA GLY A 104 20.95 -9.50 1.30
C GLY A 104 19.65 -9.96 1.99
N ASN A 105 19.49 -9.67 3.28
CA ASN A 105 18.26 -10.01 4.01
C ASN A 105 17.02 -9.27 3.48
N HIS A 106 17.16 -8.02 3.03
CA HIS A 106 16.07 -7.27 2.41
C HIS A 106 15.73 -7.80 1.01
N PHE A 107 16.74 -8.20 0.24
CA PHE A 107 16.51 -8.88 -1.04
C PHE A 107 15.70 -10.18 -0.86
N LEU A 108 16.10 -11.02 0.09
CA LEU A 108 15.35 -12.24 0.44
C LEU A 108 13.93 -11.91 0.94
N ALA A 109 13.74 -10.81 1.65
CA ALA A 109 12.43 -10.37 2.10
C ALA A 109 11.50 -9.97 0.93
N VAL A 110 12.03 -9.34 -0.13
CA VAL A 110 11.26 -9.04 -1.36
C VAL A 110 10.82 -10.34 -2.05
N ILE A 111 11.73 -11.31 -2.20
CA ILE A 111 11.41 -12.61 -2.80
C ILE A 111 10.32 -13.31 -1.99
N LYS A 112 10.49 -13.40 -0.66
CA LYS A 112 9.49 -13.99 0.24
C LYS A 112 8.13 -13.27 0.14
N ALA A 113 8.13 -11.94 -0.01
CA ALA A 113 6.92 -11.15 -0.14
C ALA A 113 6.12 -11.53 -1.39
N HIS A 114 6.78 -11.75 -2.52
CA HIS A 114 6.12 -12.19 -3.76
C HIS A 114 5.54 -13.60 -3.65
N PHE A 115 6.29 -14.57 -3.10
CA PHE A 115 5.75 -15.91 -2.84
C PHE A 115 4.55 -15.89 -1.90
N SER A 116 4.61 -15.09 -0.82
CA SER A 116 3.48 -14.91 0.10
C SER A 116 2.28 -14.24 -0.58
N PHE A 117 2.52 -13.25 -1.44
CA PHE A 117 1.49 -12.63 -2.26
C PHE A 117 0.78 -13.67 -3.14
N TYR A 118 1.51 -14.53 -3.84
CA TYR A 118 0.92 -15.58 -4.68
C TYR A 118 0.08 -16.57 -3.85
N GLY A 119 0.58 -17.00 -2.68
CA GLY A 119 -0.16 -17.88 -1.77
C GLY A 119 -1.46 -17.25 -1.24
N LEU A 120 -1.50 -15.92 -1.06
CA LEU A 120 -2.68 -15.18 -0.59
C LEU A 120 -3.60 -14.72 -1.73
N LEU A 121 -3.16 -14.81 -2.98
CA LEU A 121 -3.85 -14.22 -4.12
C LEU A 121 -5.29 -14.72 -4.25
N ALA A 122 -5.54 -16.01 -4.12
CA ALA A 122 -6.88 -16.60 -4.20
C ALA A 122 -7.81 -16.06 -3.09
N ARG A 123 -7.30 -15.86 -1.87
CA ARG A 123 -8.05 -15.27 -0.75
C ARG A 123 -8.40 -13.81 -1.04
N PHE A 124 -7.45 -13.04 -1.56
CA PHE A 124 -7.65 -11.63 -1.87
C PHE A 124 -8.53 -11.41 -3.11
N LEU A 125 -8.51 -12.33 -4.07
CA LEU A 125 -9.47 -12.35 -5.18
C LEU A 125 -10.90 -12.63 -4.72
N ARG A 126 -11.10 -13.44 -3.67
CA ARG A 126 -12.43 -13.61 -3.05
C ARG A 126 -12.90 -12.31 -2.39
N LYS A 127 -12.04 -11.67 -1.60
CA LYS A 127 -12.31 -10.36 -0.98
C LYS A 127 -12.63 -9.26 -2.01
N ARG A 128 -11.90 -9.27 -3.14
CA ARG A 128 -12.11 -8.34 -4.27
C ARG A 128 -13.55 -8.35 -4.79
N LYS A 129 -14.25 -9.49 -4.76
CA LYS A 129 -15.62 -9.59 -5.29
C LYS A 129 -16.59 -8.61 -4.60
N THR A 130 -16.41 -8.36 -3.31
CA THR A 130 -17.28 -7.49 -2.51
C THR A 130 -16.67 -6.12 -2.26
N GLN A 131 -15.34 -6.01 -2.20
CA GLN A 131 -14.66 -4.77 -1.75
C GLN A 131 -14.11 -3.91 -2.89
N ALA A 132 -13.95 -4.46 -4.10
CA ALA A 132 -13.34 -3.71 -5.19
C ALA A 132 -14.25 -2.57 -5.68
N THR A 133 -13.69 -1.36 -5.75
CA THR A 133 -14.42 -0.16 -6.14
C THR A 133 -13.85 0.51 -7.37
N ARG A 134 -14.65 1.39 -7.97
CA ARG A 134 -14.22 2.32 -9.03
C ARG A 134 -13.84 3.69 -8.44
N LEU A 135 -13.61 3.78 -7.13
CA LEU A 135 -13.16 5.01 -6.48
C LEU A 135 -11.90 5.50 -7.20
N LYS A 136 -11.89 6.78 -7.59
CA LYS A 136 -10.68 7.40 -8.11
C LYS A 136 -9.72 7.64 -6.94
N TYR A 137 -8.81 6.71 -6.74
CA TYR A 137 -7.87 6.68 -5.60
C TYR A 137 -6.59 7.51 -5.84
N PHE A 138 -6.40 8.05 -7.04
CA PHE A 138 -5.25 8.88 -7.39
C PHE A 138 -5.68 10.07 -8.25
N LYS A 139 -5.05 11.23 -8.00
CA LYS A 139 -5.18 12.44 -8.85
C LYS A 139 -4.00 12.59 -9.81
N ILE A 140 -2.83 12.10 -9.43
CA ILE A 140 -1.56 12.26 -10.15
C ILE A 140 -1.09 10.90 -10.61
N ASN A 141 -0.78 10.76 -11.90
CA ASN A 141 -0.37 9.48 -12.50
C ASN A 141 1.04 9.04 -12.07
N SER A 142 1.98 9.99 -11.98
CA SER A 142 3.36 9.71 -11.53
C SER A 142 3.89 10.88 -10.71
N ILE A 143 3.98 10.66 -9.40
CA ILE A 143 4.60 11.64 -8.48
C ILE A 143 6.10 11.77 -8.76
N VAL A 144 6.77 10.67 -9.12
CA VAL A 144 8.21 10.62 -9.42
C VAL A 144 8.51 11.51 -10.63
N TRP A 145 7.74 11.38 -11.72
CA TRP A 145 7.94 12.23 -12.90
C TRP A 145 7.71 13.70 -12.59
N LYS A 146 6.60 14.02 -11.91
CA LYS A 146 6.24 15.39 -11.56
C LYS A 146 7.29 16.05 -10.66
N TYR A 147 7.83 15.30 -9.71
CA TYR A 147 8.80 15.82 -8.75
C TYR A 147 10.22 15.91 -9.35
N PHE A 148 10.72 14.86 -9.98
CA PHE A 148 12.11 14.79 -10.43
C PHE A 148 12.34 15.37 -11.82
N ILE A 149 11.39 15.21 -12.75
CA ILE A 149 11.54 15.70 -14.14
C ILE A 149 10.90 17.07 -14.30
N VAL A 150 9.62 17.21 -13.92
CA VAL A 150 8.88 18.49 -14.05
C VAL A 150 9.23 19.48 -12.93
N LYS A 151 9.96 19.03 -11.89
CA LYS A 151 10.41 19.85 -10.75
C LYS A 151 9.28 20.54 -9.96
N LYS A 152 8.07 19.97 -9.96
CA LYS A 152 6.95 20.44 -9.14
C LYS A 152 7.10 19.93 -7.70
N ARG A 153 7.37 20.84 -6.77
CA ARG A 153 7.67 20.52 -5.35
C ARG A 153 6.52 20.77 -4.37
N ASN A 154 5.50 21.53 -4.77
CA ASN A 154 4.36 21.88 -3.91
C ASN A 154 3.11 21.11 -4.36
N PHE A 155 2.30 20.62 -3.41
CA PHE A 155 1.11 19.84 -3.74
C PHE A 155 0.12 20.60 -4.63
N ASN A 156 -0.06 21.90 -4.35
CA ASN A 156 -0.96 22.77 -5.12
C ASN A 156 -0.49 22.97 -6.57
N THR A 157 0.77 22.66 -6.87
CA THR A 157 1.34 22.80 -8.21
C THR A 157 1.54 21.48 -8.92
N LEU A 158 1.22 20.31 -8.32
CA LEU A 158 1.38 18.99 -8.94
C LEU A 158 0.44 18.74 -10.13
#